data_AF-A0A1Q5SX63-F1
#
_entry.id   AF-A0A1Q5SX63-F1
#
_cell.length_a   1.000
_cell.length_b   1.000
_cell.length_c   1.000
_cell.angle_alpha   90.00
_cell.angle_beta   90.00
_cell.angle_gamma   90.00
#
_symmetry.space_group_name_H-M   'P 1'
#
loop_
_entity.id
_entity.type
_entity.pdbx_description
1 polymer ?
#
loop_
_entity_poly.entity_id
_entity_poly.type
_entity_poly.pdbx_seq_one_letter_code
_entity_poly.pdbx_strand_id
1 'polypeptide(L)'
;MAGPVAKELDSDSLHEYCLQEFQSEQIATLLNTVSQSLVGIESKDISALSFLHSCKSGTGFQAVISDTKHGAQYLRVQQGTQTISKNIAKELKEGSLWLSTPFRSAFEKVVLESGKLEIPEPINALEYEWSKQEFFLGSPCPASPPRLMSAASGDALRKPFENVHFVGIETALEWKGYMEGAIRSGDRGTAEVIAALWY
;
A
#
# COMPACT_ATOMS: atom_id res chain seq x y z
N MET A 1 -3.53 -16.52 2.79
CA MET A 1 -4.33 -16.38 1.56
C MET A 1 -4.92 -17.74 1.15
N ALA A 2 -5.61 -18.44 2.07
CA ALA A 2 -6.01 -19.84 1.88
C ALA A 2 -7.36 -20.16 2.53
N GLY A 3 -8.29 -19.19 2.53
CA GLY A 3 -9.65 -19.41 3.00
C GLY A 3 -10.47 -20.25 2.01
N PRO A 4 -11.55 -20.92 2.45
CA PRO A 4 -12.34 -21.82 1.61
C PRO A 4 -12.92 -21.14 0.36
N VAL A 5 -13.21 -19.84 0.43
CA VAL A 5 -13.77 -19.03 -0.66
C VAL A 5 -12.72 -18.12 -1.34
N ALA A 6 -11.44 -18.27 -1.02
CA ALA A 6 -10.42 -17.33 -1.49
C ALA A 6 -10.26 -17.34 -3.03
N LYS A 7 -10.38 -18.51 -3.67
CA LYS A 7 -10.27 -18.61 -5.13
C LYS A 7 -11.43 -17.94 -5.87
N GLU A 8 -12.62 -18.03 -5.31
CA GLU A 8 -13.84 -17.40 -5.84
C GLU A 8 -13.76 -15.88 -5.68
N LEU A 9 -13.42 -15.39 -4.49
CA LEU A 9 -13.23 -13.95 -4.28
C LEU A 9 -12.09 -13.37 -5.13
N ASP A 10 -11.10 -14.18 -5.48
CA ASP A 10 -10.00 -13.72 -6.34
C ASP A 10 -10.33 -13.81 -7.83
N SER A 11 -11.33 -14.60 -8.25
CA SER A 11 -11.66 -14.72 -9.67
C SER A 11 -12.31 -13.47 -10.23
N ASP A 12 -13.01 -12.74 -9.36
CA ASP A 12 -13.86 -11.62 -9.72
C ASP A 12 -13.22 -10.30 -9.32
N SER A 13 -13.48 -9.27 -10.12
CA SER A 13 -13.19 -7.90 -9.71
C SER A 13 -14.06 -7.48 -8.52
N LEU A 14 -13.62 -6.47 -7.77
CA LEU A 14 -14.44 -5.88 -6.71
C LEU A 14 -15.79 -5.39 -7.25
N HIS A 15 -15.79 -4.85 -8.47
CA HIS A 15 -17.01 -4.38 -9.13
C HIS A 15 -18.00 -5.52 -9.39
N GLU A 16 -17.56 -6.60 -10.02
CA GLU A 16 -18.40 -7.78 -10.31
C GLU A 16 -18.92 -8.42 -9.02
N TYR A 17 -18.06 -8.56 -8.02
CA TYR A 17 -18.46 -9.04 -6.70
C TYR A 17 -19.60 -8.20 -6.11
N CYS A 18 -19.54 -6.87 -6.23
CA CYS A 18 -20.61 -6.01 -5.71
C CYS A 18 -21.96 -6.24 -6.41
N LEU A 19 -21.93 -6.40 -7.73
CA LEU A 19 -23.14 -6.63 -8.52
C LEU A 19 -23.73 -8.03 -8.26
N GLN A 20 -22.90 -9.04 -8.05
CA GLN A 20 -23.36 -10.39 -7.79
C GLN A 20 -23.90 -10.55 -6.36
N GLU A 21 -23.16 -10.09 -5.36
CA GLU A 21 -23.48 -10.31 -3.95
C GLU A 21 -24.56 -9.33 -3.45
N PHE A 22 -24.44 -8.06 -3.80
CA PHE A 22 -25.35 -7.02 -3.28
C PHE A 22 -26.43 -6.61 -4.28
N GLN A 23 -26.33 -7.02 -5.55
CA GLN A 23 -27.29 -6.70 -6.60
C GLN A 23 -27.58 -5.19 -6.71
N SER A 24 -26.55 -4.35 -6.50
CA SER A 24 -26.67 -2.90 -6.41
C SER A 24 -25.52 -2.15 -7.09
N GLU A 25 -25.89 -1.36 -8.11
CA GLU A 25 -25.01 -0.42 -8.80
C GLU A 25 -24.52 0.71 -7.87
N GLN A 26 -25.33 1.10 -6.89
CA GLN A 26 -24.95 2.12 -5.93
C GLN A 26 -23.81 1.64 -5.03
N ILE A 27 -23.86 0.37 -4.59
CA ILE A 27 -22.78 -0.24 -3.80
C ILE A 27 -21.50 -0.38 -4.65
N ALA A 28 -21.64 -0.83 -5.91
CA ALA A 28 -20.50 -0.92 -6.82
C ALA A 28 -19.84 0.45 -7.06
N THR A 29 -20.64 1.50 -7.24
CA THR A 29 -20.17 2.88 -7.39
C THR A 29 -19.47 3.39 -6.12
N LEU A 30 -20.06 3.15 -4.95
CA LEU A 30 -19.47 3.54 -3.66
C LEU A 30 -18.12 2.85 -3.44
N LEU A 31 -18.06 1.54 -3.64
CA LEU A 31 -16.81 0.78 -3.46
C LEU A 31 -15.78 1.10 -4.54
N ASN A 32 -16.18 1.56 -5.72
CA ASN A 32 -15.27 2.12 -6.69
C ASN A 32 -14.56 3.38 -6.17
N THR A 33 -15.32 4.32 -5.58
CA THR A 33 -14.73 5.52 -4.96
C THR A 33 -13.80 5.16 -3.81
N VAL A 34 -14.21 4.22 -2.96
CA VAL A 34 -13.38 3.78 -1.84
C VAL A 34 -12.11 3.08 -2.34
N SER A 35 -12.19 2.25 -3.38
CA SER A 35 -11.03 1.59 -3.99
C SER A 35 -10.03 2.61 -4.55
N GLN A 36 -10.50 3.57 -5.34
CA GLN A 36 -9.64 4.64 -5.86
C GLN A 36 -8.98 5.44 -4.73
N SER A 37 -9.72 5.71 -3.65
CA SER A 37 -9.17 6.45 -2.50
C SER A 37 -8.18 5.64 -1.66
N LEU A 38 -8.42 4.35 -1.44
CA LEU A 38 -7.60 3.53 -0.54
C LEU A 38 -6.38 2.92 -1.23
N VAL A 39 -6.53 2.49 -2.48
CA VAL A 39 -5.52 1.72 -3.21
C VAL A 39 -5.16 2.30 -4.58
N GLY A 40 -5.81 3.40 -5.00
CA GLY A 40 -5.47 4.08 -6.25
C GLY A 40 -5.92 3.35 -7.53
N ILE A 41 -6.79 2.34 -7.41
CA ILE A 41 -7.21 1.47 -8.52
C ILE A 41 -8.74 1.43 -8.61
N GLU A 42 -9.27 1.39 -9.83
CA GLU A 42 -10.71 1.22 -10.07
C GLU A 42 -11.21 -0.16 -9.63
N SER A 43 -12.44 -0.23 -9.11
CA SER A 43 -13.02 -1.48 -8.61
C SER A 43 -13.09 -2.61 -9.64
N LYS A 44 -13.13 -2.30 -10.93
CA LYS A 44 -13.12 -3.28 -12.03
C LYS A 44 -11.74 -3.92 -12.27
N ASP A 45 -10.67 -3.27 -11.82
CA ASP A 45 -9.28 -3.67 -12.08
C ASP A 45 -8.60 -4.31 -10.87
N ILE A 46 -9.28 -4.37 -9.72
CA ILE A 46 -8.79 -5.00 -8.49
C ILE A 46 -9.62 -6.25 -8.15
N SER A 47 -8.94 -7.30 -7.70
CA SER A 47 -9.56 -8.51 -7.14
C SER A 47 -10.39 -8.19 -5.88
N ALA A 48 -11.59 -8.78 -5.76
CA ALA A 48 -12.39 -8.64 -4.54
C ALA A 48 -11.64 -9.21 -3.32
N LEU A 49 -10.93 -10.34 -3.49
CA LEU A 49 -10.05 -10.89 -2.46
C LEU A 49 -8.96 -9.89 -2.06
N SER A 50 -8.32 -9.23 -3.02
CA SER A 50 -7.26 -8.25 -2.74
C SER A 50 -7.79 -7.11 -1.90
N PHE A 51 -8.95 -6.54 -2.26
CA PHE A 51 -9.58 -5.46 -1.52
C PHE A 51 -9.96 -5.87 -0.09
N LEU A 52 -10.65 -7.02 0.06
CA LEU A 52 -11.06 -7.55 1.35
C LEU A 52 -9.85 -7.90 2.24
N HIS A 53 -8.78 -8.41 1.65
CA HIS A 53 -7.54 -8.71 2.36
C HIS A 53 -6.89 -7.43 2.90
N SER A 54 -6.83 -6.36 2.10
CA SER A 54 -6.34 -5.06 2.54
C SER A 54 -7.15 -4.53 3.73
N CYS A 55 -8.49 -4.55 3.62
CA CYS A 55 -9.38 -4.14 4.72
C CYS A 55 -9.14 -4.96 5.98
N LYS A 56 -9.08 -6.28 5.86
CA LYS A 56 -8.82 -7.17 7.00
C LYS A 56 -7.46 -6.90 7.65
N SER A 57 -6.42 -6.64 6.85
CA SER A 57 -5.08 -6.35 7.38
C SER A 57 -5.04 -5.04 8.16
N GLY A 58 -5.84 -4.05 7.79
CA GLY A 58 -6.03 -2.78 8.50
C GLY A 58 -7.12 -2.85 9.57
N THR A 59 -7.36 -4.02 10.17
CA THR A 59 -8.33 -4.26 11.26
C THR A 59 -9.82 -4.11 10.88
N GLY A 60 -10.13 -4.04 9.59
CA GLY A 60 -11.48 -4.05 9.05
C GLY A 60 -11.81 -2.81 8.21
N PHE A 61 -12.87 -2.92 7.39
CA PHE A 61 -13.29 -1.87 6.46
C PHE A 61 -13.53 -0.52 7.15
N GLN A 62 -14.25 -0.52 8.27
CA GLN A 62 -14.55 0.69 9.03
C GLN A 62 -13.29 1.37 9.56
N ALA A 63 -12.31 0.60 10.03
CA ALA A 63 -11.07 1.15 10.57
C ALA A 63 -10.22 1.81 9.47
N VAL A 64 -10.13 1.18 8.29
CA VAL A 64 -9.31 1.70 7.18
C VAL A 64 -9.88 2.97 6.54
N ILE A 65 -11.18 3.24 6.65
CA ILE A 65 -11.83 4.45 6.09
C ILE A 65 -12.10 5.56 7.14
N SER A 66 -11.73 5.36 8.41
CA SER A 66 -12.10 6.28 9.48
C SER A 66 -10.95 7.21 9.90
N ASP A 67 -11.28 8.48 10.11
CA ASP A 67 -10.46 9.51 10.75
C ASP A 67 -10.78 9.71 12.24
N THR A 68 -11.72 8.93 12.79
CA THR A 68 -12.07 8.97 14.20
C THR A 68 -11.10 8.15 15.04
N LYS A 69 -11.22 8.21 16.37
CA LYS A 69 -10.38 7.44 17.29
C LYS A 69 -10.35 5.96 16.88
N HIS A 70 -9.13 5.40 16.77
CA HIS A 70 -8.85 4.03 16.28
C HIS A 70 -8.94 3.82 14.76
N GLY A 71 -9.32 4.85 14.01
CA GLY A 71 -9.28 4.85 12.56
C GLY A 71 -7.88 5.10 12.01
N ALA A 72 -7.65 4.62 10.79
CA ALA A 72 -6.35 4.71 10.12
C ALA A 72 -5.94 6.15 9.77
N GLN A 73 -6.87 7.11 9.76
CA GLN A 73 -6.61 8.53 9.50
C GLN A 73 -6.61 9.40 10.77
N TYR A 74 -6.69 8.79 11.96
CA TYR A 74 -6.89 9.50 13.23
C TYR A 74 -5.76 10.45 13.62
N LEU A 75 -4.51 9.99 13.48
CA LEU A 75 -3.34 10.72 13.96
C LEU A 75 -2.45 11.17 12.81
N ARG A 76 -1.80 12.31 13.02
CA ARG A 76 -0.77 12.85 12.14
C ARG A 76 0.50 13.10 12.94
N VAL A 77 1.65 12.91 12.30
CA VAL A 77 2.94 13.30 12.87
C VAL A 77 3.11 14.80 12.68
N GLN A 78 3.14 15.55 13.78
CA GLN A 78 3.19 17.02 13.74
C GLN A 78 4.39 17.55 12.93
N GLN A 79 5.53 16.87 12.98
CA GLN A 79 6.75 17.26 12.29
C GLN A 79 6.85 16.69 10.85
N GLY A 80 5.84 15.97 10.39
CA GLY A 80 5.84 15.23 9.13
C GLY A 80 6.40 13.81 9.26
N THR A 81 5.86 12.87 8.50
CA THR A 81 6.17 11.44 8.59
C THR A 81 7.60 11.09 8.21
N GLN A 82 8.24 11.90 7.35
CA GLN A 82 9.64 11.77 6.98
C GLN A 82 10.62 11.88 8.16
N THR A 83 10.19 12.48 9.28
CA THR A 83 11.01 12.59 10.48
C THR A 83 11.33 11.24 11.10
N ILE A 84 10.46 10.23 10.93
CA ILE A 84 10.69 8.87 11.39
C ILE A 84 11.96 8.30 10.74
N SER A 85 11.99 8.23 9.40
CA SER A 85 13.15 7.72 8.67
C SER A 85 14.42 8.55 8.90
N LYS A 86 14.28 9.88 8.99
CA LYS A 86 15.41 10.78 9.26
C LYS A 86 16.00 10.57 10.66
N ASN A 87 15.19 10.25 11.66
CA ASN A 87 15.68 10.02 13.01
C ASN A 87 16.30 8.63 13.15
N ILE A 88 15.70 7.59 12.54
CA ILE A 88 16.33 6.26 12.44
C ILE A 88 17.71 6.36 11.78
N ALA A 89 17.82 7.11 10.67
CA ALA A 89 19.08 7.32 9.98
C ALA A 89 20.17 7.96 10.86
N LYS A 90 19.81 8.82 11.82
CA LYS A 90 20.77 9.43 12.77
C LYS A 90 21.27 8.45 13.83
N GLU A 91 20.50 7.41 14.12
CA GLU A 91 20.87 6.37 15.09
C GLU A 91 21.74 5.27 14.46
N LEU A 92 21.78 5.19 13.13
CA LEU A 92 22.64 4.26 12.41
C LEU A 92 24.13 4.62 12.58
N LYS A 93 24.98 3.60 12.60
CA LYS A 93 26.44 3.77 12.64
C LYS A 93 26.88 4.59 11.42
N GLU A 94 27.81 5.51 11.63
CA GLU A 94 28.40 6.28 10.52
C GLU A 94 28.95 5.35 9.42
N GLY A 95 28.69 5.69 8.16
CA GLY A 95 29.06 4.89 6.99
C GLY A 95 28.17 3.66 6.72
N SER A 96 27.11 3.42 7.50
CA SER A 96 26.15 2.34 7.22
C SER A 96 24.98 2.74 6.31
N LEU A 97 24.71 4.04 6.15
CA LEU A 97 23.70 4.57 5.23
C LEU A 97 24.36 5.22 4.01
N TRP A 98 24.05 4.69 2.83
CA TRP A 98 24.60 5.15 1.55
C TRP A 98 23.45 5.80 0.76
N LEU A 99 23.49 7.13 0.64
CA LEU A 99 22.52 7.90 -0.15
C LEU A 99 22.99 8.02 -1.59
N SER A 100 22.09 8.39 -2.51
CA SER A 100 22.43 8.66 -3.91
C SER A 100 23.24 7.55 -4.57
N THR A 101 22.92 6.29 -4.23
CA THR A 101 23.44 5.08 -4.88
C THR A 101 22.32 4.56 -5.79
N PRO A 102 22.19 5.05 -7.04
CA PRO A 102 21.11 4.64 -7.90
C PRO A 102 21.52 3.33 -8.56
N PHE A 103 20.68 2.31 -8.46
CA PHE A 103 20.64 1.29 -9.51
C PHE A 103 20.01 1.96 -10.74
N ARG A 104 20.86 2.64 -11.52
CA ARG A 104 20.62 3.35 -12.80
C ARG A 104 19.71 4.57 -12.75
N SER A 105 20.38 5.72 -12.92
CA SER A 105 19.84 6.93 -13.50
C SER A 105 19.14 6.66 -14.84
N ALA A 106 17.90 7.14 -15.02
CA ALA A 106 17.54 7.91 -16.21
C ALA A 106 16.09 8.46 -16.22
N PHE A 107 15.98 9.67 -16.78
CA PHE A 107 14.87 10.25 -17.54
C PHE A 107 13.96 11.27 -16.82
N GLU A 108 13.99 12.47 -17.40
CA GLU A 108 13.39 13.75 -16.99
C GLU A 108 12.11 14.09 -17.79
N LYS A 109 11.22 14.89 -17.14
CA LYS A 109 10.34 16.00 -17.62
C LYS A 109 8.94 15.74 -18.23
N VAL A 110 7.92 16.49 -17.74
CA VAL A 110 7.11 17.59 -18.39
C VAL A 110 5.74 17.87 -17.68
N VAL A 111 5.26 19.13 -17.77
CA VAL A 111 4.05 19.85 -17.20
C VAL A 111 3.03 20.21 -18.30
N LEU A 112 1.72 20.43 -17.99
CA LEU A 112 0.68 21.31 -18.66
C LEU A 112 -0.73 21.07 -18.02
N GLU A 113 -1.85 21.80 -18.19
CA GLU A 113 -2.30 23.21 -18.42
C GLU A 113 -3.88 23.19 -18.38
N SER A 114 -4.56 24.27 -17.94
CA SER A 114 -6.02 24.62 -18.12
C SER A 114 -7.02 24.46 -16.93
N GLY A 115 -7.73 25.57 -16.63
CA GLY A 115 -8.46 25.84 -15.38
C GLY A 115 -10.00 25.71 -15.38
N LYS A 116 -10.61 26.11 -14.26
CA LYS A 116 -12.06 26.03 -13.99
C LYS A 116 -12.53 26.97 -12.86
N LEU A 117 -13.84 27.25 -12.88
CA LEU A 117 -14.81 27.49 -11.79
C LEU A 117 -14.39 28.37 -10.58
N GLU A 118 -15.14 29.44 -10.31
CA GLU A 118 -14.88 30.35 -9.17
C GLU A 118 -15.10 29.67 -7.81
N ILE A 119 -13.97 29.25 -7.25
CA ILE A 119 -13.72 28.84 -5.87
C ILE A 119 -12.66 29.84 -5.36
N PRO A 120 -12.75 30.39 -4.13
CA PRO A 120 -11.74 31.32 -3.64
C PRO A 120 -10.33 30.70 -3.69
N GLU A 121 -9.36 31.45 -4.21
CA GLU A 121 -8.00 30.97 -4.46
C GLU A 121 -7.32 30.52 -3.16
N PRO A 122 -6.72 29.31 -3.13
CA PRO A 122 -5.93 28.86 -1.99
C PRO A 122 -4.67 29.72 -1.84
N ILE A 123 -4.28 30.06 -0.61
CA ILE A 123 -3.02 30.79 -0.33
C ILE A 123 -1.81 30.03 -0.88
N ASN A 124 -1.89 28.70 -0.94
CA ASN A 124 -0.89 27.82 -1.52
C ASN A 124 -1.52 26.47 -1.90
N ALA A 125 -1.13 25.90 -3.05
CA ALA A 125 -1.47 24.55 -3.47
C ALA A 125 -0.17 23.78 -3.76
N LEU A 126 0.00 22.65 -3.08
CA LEU A 126 1.13 21.74 -3.29
C LEU A 126 0.57 20.43 -3.79
N GLU A 127 0.87 20.12 -5.05
CA GLU A 127 0.54 18.85 -5.65
C GLU A 127 1.79 18.01 -5.80
N TYR A 128 1.63 16.71 -5.61
CA TYR A 128 2.72 15.78 -5.78
C TYR A 128 2.21 14.52 -6.45
N GLU A 129 2.71 14.26 -7.64
CA GLU A 129 2.32 13.12 -8.46
C GLU A 129 3.26 11.94 -8.18
N TRP A 130 2.74 10.95 -7.47
CA TRP A 130 3.51 9.76 -7.05
C TRP A 130 3.82 8.81 -8.20
N SER A 131 2.94 8.71 -9.20
CA SER A 131 3.12 7.85 -10.38
C SER A 131 4.34 8.24 -11.22
N LYS A 132 4.78 9.50 -11.14
CA LYS A 132 5.97 10.02 -11.83
C LYS A 132 7.26 9.90 -11.03
N GLN A 133 7.21 9.36 -9.81
CA GLN A 133 8.41 9.17 -9.00
C GLN A 133 9.14 7.88 -9.39
N GLU A 134 10.40 8.03 -9.78
CA GLU A 134 11.29 6.98 -10.32
C GLU A 134 11.27 5.70 -9.49
N PHE A 135 11.23 5.83 -8.15
CA PHE A 135 11.35 4.69 -7.23
C PHE A 135 10.03 4.22 -6.61
N PHE A 136 8.92 4.91 -6.87
CA PHE A 136 7.62 4.55 -6.30
C PHE A 136 6.79 3.74 -7.29
N LEU A 137 6.91 4.04 -8.60
CA LEU A 137 6.18 3.37 -9.68
C LEU A 137 4.65 3.36 -9.49
N GLY A 138 4.12 4.20 -8.59
CA GLY A 138 2.74 4.18 -8.12
C GLY A 138 2.63 4.43 -6.61
N SER A 139 1.40 4.65 -6.17
CA SER A 139 1.01 4.93 -4.78
C SER A 139 -0.51 4.72 -4.69
N PRO A 140 -1.11 4.45 -3.53
CA PRO A 140 -0.50 4.31 -2.19
C PRO A 140 0.09 2.95 -1.87
N CYS A 141 -0.42 1.87 -2.46
CA CYS A 141 0.12 0.52 -2.27
C CYS A 141 -0.24 -0.37 -3.46
N PRO A 142 0.56 -1.40 -3.77
CA PRO A 142 0.24 -2.33 -4.85
C PRO A 142 -0.98 -3.17 -4.46
N ALA A 143 -1.92 -3.27 -5.39
CA ALA A 143 -3.06 -4.18 -5.30
C ALA A 143 -3.00 -5.22 -6.42
N SER A 144 -3.67 -6.36 -6.21
CA SER A 144 -3.65 -7.46 -7.17
C SER A 144 -4.86 -7.41 -8.09
N PRO A 145 -4.68 -7.57 -9.41
CA PRO A 145 -5.79 -7.84 -10.31
C PRO A 145 -6.41 -9.21 -10.00
N PRO A 146 -7.61 -9.50 -10.53
CA PRO A 146 -8.22 -10.82 -10.43
C PRO A 146 -7.26 -11.96 -10.81
N ARG A 147 -7.36 -13.06 -10.08
CA ARG A 147 -6.67 -14.35 -10.23
C ARG A 147 -5.19 -14.35 -9.85
N LEU A 148 -4.58 -13.20 -9.58
CA LEU A 148 -3.15 -13.14 -9.25
C LEU A 148 -2.86 -13.74 -7.86
N MET A 149 -3.68 -13.45 -6.84
CA MET A 149 -3.40 -13.89 -5.47
C MET A 149 -3.56 -15.40 -5.31
N SER A 150 -4.49 -16.01 -6.06
CA SER A 150 -4.75 -17.45 -6.07
C SER A 150 -3.76 -18.23 -6.93
N ALA A 151 -3.14 -17.60 -7.93
CA ALA A 151 -2.06 -18.17 -8.72
C ALA A 151 -0.71 -18.19 -7.96
N ALA A 152 -0.51 -17.26 -7.02
CA ALA A 152 0.71 -17.18 -6.21
C ALA A 152 0.68 -18.17 -5.01
N SER A 153 1.84 -18.70 -4.61
CA SER A 153 1.94 -19.44 -3.34
C SER A 153 1.63 -18.51 -2.17
N GLY A 154 0.86 -19.01 -1.19
CA GLY A 154 0.31 -18.22 -0.08
C GLY A 154 1.36 -17.50 0.79
N ASP A 155 2.61 -17.95 0.74
CA ASP A 155 3.78 -17.42 1.46
C ASP A 155 4.81 -16.73 0.53
N ALA A 156 4.61 -16.75 -0.79
CA ALA A 156 5.62 -16.33 -1.78
C ALA A 156 6.15 -14.91 -1.54
N LEU A 157 5.29 -13.99 -1.09
CA LEU A 157 5.66 -12.60 -0.83
C LEU A 157 6.64 -12.41 0.34
N ARG A 158 6.75 -13.41 1.23
CA ARG A 158 7.51 -13.29 2.49
C ARG A 158 8.61 -14.34 2.60
N LYS A 159 8.48 -15.44 1.87
CA LYS A 159 9.40 -16.57 1.93
C LYS A 159 10.82 -16.09 1.58
N PRO A 160 11.79 -16.22 2.50
CA PRO A 160 13.18 -15.92 2.18
C PRO A 160 13.69 -16.79 1.03
N PHE A 161 14.60 -16.24 0.24
CA PHE A 161 15.32 -16.99 -0.79
C PHE A 161 16.81 -16.97 -0.45
N GLU A 162 17.32 -18.13 -0.05
CA GLU A 162 18.69 -18.25 0.48
C GLU A 162 18.93 -17.21 1.60
N ASN A 163 19.92 -16.33 1.43
CA ASN A 163 20.28 -15.29 2.40
C ASN A 163 19.53 -13.97 2.16
N VAL A 164 18.48 -13.97 1.34
CA VAL A 164 17.69 -12.79 1.01
C VAL A 164 16.35 -12.83 1.74
N HIS A 165 16.13 -11.85 2.59
CA HIS A 165 14.88 -11.64 3.32
C HIS A 165 14.13 -10.43 2.76
N PHE A 166 12.82 -10.58 2.55
CA PHE A 166 11.99 -9.55 1.93
C PHE A 166 11.29 -8.73 3.01
N VAL A 167 11.52 -7.41 3.07
CA VAL A 167 10.82 -6.45 3.94
C VAL A 167 10.14 -5.37 3.09
N GLY A 168 9.22 -4.62 3.69
CA GLY A 168 8.39 -3.64 2.99
C GLY A 168 6.93 -3.78 3.38
N ILE A 169 6.15 -2.71 3.18
CA ILE A 169 4.74 -2.64 3.60
C ILE A 169 3.90 -3.79 3.04
N GLU A 170 4.28 -4.32 1.87
CA GLU A 170 3.61 -5.42 1.16
C GLU A 170 3.76 -6.77 1.87
N THR A 171 4.86 -6.92 2.61
CA THR A 171 5.22 -8.14 3.32
C THR A 171 4.63 -8.18 4.73
N ALA A 172 4.02 -7.07 5.20
CA ALA A 172 3.37 -7.02 6.51
C ALA A 172 2.16 -7.96 6.58
N LEU A 173 1.87 -8.47 7.79
CA LEU A 173 0.67 -9.27 8.07
C LEU A 173 -0.49 -8.40 8.54
N GLU A 174 -0.18 -7.34 9.29
CA GLU A 174 -1.11 -6.33 9.77
C GLU A 174 -0.67 -4.97 9.25
N TRP A 175 -1.65 -4.11 8.97
CA TRP A 175 -1.44 -2.77 8.42
C TRP A 175 -0.62 -2.77 7.11
N LYS A 176 -0.86 -3.77 6.26
CA LYS A 176 -0.28 -3.86 4.92
C LYS A 176 -0.65 -2.61 4.12
N GLY A 177 0.32 -1.97 3.49
CA GLY A 177 0.13 -0.70 2.76
C GLY A 177 0.26 0.56 3.62
N TYR A 178 0.47 0.44 4.93
CA TYR A 178 0.63 1.58 5.85
C TYR A 178 2.04 1.63 6.46
N MET A 179 2.41 2.79 7.00
CA MET A 179 3.70 2.99 7.69
C MET A 179 3.92 1.99 8.84
N GLU A 180 2.86 1.64 9.57
CA GLU A 180 2.87 0.62 10.62
C GLU A 180 3.30 -0.75 10.08
N GLY A 181 2.78 -1.13 8.91
CA GLY A 181 3.20 -2.33 8.20
C GLY A 181 4.68 -2.29 7.82
N ALA A 182 5.21 -1.12 7.46
CA ALA A 182 6.63 -0.95 7.13
C ALA A 182 7.51 -1.29 8.34
N ILE A 183 7.21 -0.71 9.50
CA ILE A 183 7.93 -0.94 10.75
C ILE A 183 7.89 -2.43 11.13
N ARG A 184 6.67 -3.00 11.18
CA ARG A 184 6.46 -4.42 11.50
C ARG A 184 7.20 -5.36 10.56
N SER A 185 7.22 -5.04 9.27
CA SER A 185 7.92 -5.84 8.28
C SER A 185 9.43 -5.81 8.48
N GLY A 186 9.97 -4.67 8.91
CA GLY A 186 11.38 -4.47 9.24
C GLY A 186 11.77 -5.27 10.47
N ASP A 187 11.01 -5.14 11.57
CA ASP A 187 11.25 -5.90 12.81
C ASP A 187 11.27 -7.42 12.55
N ARG A 188 10.28 -7.91 11.78
CA ARG A 188 10.23 -9.32 11.37
C ARG A 188 11.45 -9.69 10.53
N GLY A 189 11.80 -8.90 9.51
CA GLY A 189 12.94 -9.20 8.64
C GLY A 189 14.26 -9.25 9.41
N THR A 190 14.48 -8.34 10.35
CA THR A 190 15.63 -8.36 11.26
C THR A 190 15.64 -9.63 12.11
N ALA A 191 14.50 -10.03 12.67
CA ALA A 191 14.41 -11.27 13.45
C ALA A 191 14.74 -12.52 12.62
N GLU A 192 14.28 -12.58 11.36
CA GLU A 192 14.59 -13.69 10.45
C GLU A 192 16.08 -13.76 10.12
N VAL A 193 16.73 -12.61 9.87
CA VAL A 193 18.18 -12.55 9.62
C VAL A 193 18.96 -13.00 10.86
N ILE A 194 18.59 -12.52 12.05
CA ILE A 194 19.25 -12.93 13.30
C ILE A 194 19.15 -14.44 13.49
N ALA A 195 17.96 -15.01 13.25
CA ALA A 195 17.76 -16.45 13.36
C ALA A 195 18.62 -17.23 12.34
N ALA A 196 18.74 -16.74 11.11
CA ALA A 196 19.54 -17.38 10.06
C ALA A 196 21.06 -17.33 10.33
N LEU A 197 21.56 -16.33 11.05
CA LEU A 197 22.97 -16.24 11.45
C LEU A 197 23.38 -17.24 12.54
N TRP A 198 22.41 -17.87 13.20
CA TRP A 198 22.62 -18.77 14.34
C TRP A 198 22.46 -20.25 13.97
N TYR A 199 22.36 -20.56 12.67
CA TYR A 199 22.44 -21.90 12.08
C TYR A 199 23.70 -22.03 11.22
#